data_AF-A0A0R3PBR1-F1
#
_entry.id   AF-A0A0R3PBR1-F1
#
_cell.length_a   1.000
_cell.length_b   1.000
_cell.length_c   1.000
_cell.angle_alpha   90.00
_cell.angle_beta   90.00
_cell.angle_gamma   90.00
#
_symmetry.space_group_name_H-M   'P 1'
#
loop_
_entity.id
_entity.type
_entity.pdbx_description
1 polymer ?
#
loop_
_entity_poly.entity_id
_entity_poly.type
_entity_poly.pdbx_seq_one_letter_code
_entity_poly.pdbx_strand_id
1 'polypeptide(L)'
;MLQITLEEGDVFSAWLSAKDAGFEDSDNKITILLFTKVTANITVNYGGMMLRSLFEHYQHCEMGAEGSETALATAGYISIPGHTPIILSEVNGRTVLRLLVRDAANDVESACLEKDLPEWVTSVVERSMLPKFTKMPFYLLPHVSLNVKAPKKERLSATEMLQVRKVMEHVYEKILNNPEMTMNEMPISVQIPTNIEQKMELYCNEQKLDPDMDLRSVKHFVWKQGGDLLLYYKPLK
;
A
#
# COMPACT_ATOMS: atom_id res chain seq x y z
N MET A 1 11.24 5.65 -28.43
CA MET A 1 10.32 4.51 -28.23
C MET A 1 10.11 4.39 -26.73
N LEU A 2 8.87 4.47 -26.25
CA LEU A 2 8.58 4.35 -24.82
C LEU A 2 8.66 2.85 -24.46
N GLN A 3 9.44 2.52 -23.44
CA GLN A 3 9.52 1.17 -22.87
C GLN A 3 9.25 1.28 -21.38
N ILE A 4 8.36 0.42 -20.88
CA ILE A 4 8.04 0.28 -19.46
C ILE A 4 8.45 -1.14 -19.08
N THR A 5 9.30 -1.26 -18.06
CA THR A 5 9.74 -2.55 -17.50
C THR A 5 9.07 -2.72 -16.15
N LEU A 6 8.49 -3.89 -15.90
CA LEU A 6 7.88 -4.26 -14.63
C LEU A 6 8.76 -5.31 -13.95
N GLU A 7 9.17 -5.08 -12.71
CA GLU A 7 10.02 -5.99 -11.95
C GLU A 7 9.30 -6.47 -10.67
N GLU A 8 9.54 -7.72 -10.28
CA GLU A 8 8.90 -8.30 -9.08
C GLU A 8 9.14 -7.48 -7.81
N GLY A 9 10.31 -6.84 -7.71
CA GLY A 9 10.73 -6.11 -6.52
C GLY A 9 9.90 -4.85 -6.22
N ASP A 10 9.28 -4.24 -7.24
CA ASP A 10 8.61 -2.93 -7.08
C ASP A 10 7.26 -2.80 -7.80
N VAL A 11 6.91 -3.71 -8.72
CA VAL A 11 5.66 -3.63 -9.50
C VAL A 11 4.44 -3.50 -8.60
N PHE A 12 4.42 -4.17 -7.45
CA PHE A 12 3.29 -4.16 -6.51
C PHE A 12 3.40 -3.12 -5.39
N SER A 13 4.42 -2.27 -5.38
CA SER A 13 4.61 -1.27 -4.32
C SER A 13 3.63 -0.09 -4.41
N ALA A 14 3.03 0.14 -5.58
CA ALA A 14 2.12 1.26 -5.81
C ALA A 14 0.69 1.00 -5.30
N TRP A 15 0.53 0.99 -3.98
CA TRP A 15 -0.78 1.02 -3.31
C TRP A 15 -1.24 2.45 -3.05
N LEU A 16 -2.47 2.77 -3.44
CA LEU A 16 -3.10 4.07 -3.21
C LEU A 16 -4.52 3.89 -2.67
N SER A 17 -5.06 4.91 -2.01
CA SER A 17 -6.49 4.95 -1.77
C SER A 17 -7.23 5.10 -3.11
N ALA A 18 -8.43 4.53 -3.24
CA ALA A 18 -9.25 4.69 -4.44
C ALA A 18 -9.54 6.18 -4.73
N LYS A 19 -9.64 7.00 -3.68
CA LYS A 19 -9.76 8.45 -3.74
C LYS A 19 -8.59 9.11 -4.44
N ASP A 20 -7.37 8.88 -3.96
CA ASP A 20 -6.17 9.51 -4.51
C ASP A 20 -5.89 9.04 -5.93
N ALA A 21 -6.33 7.83 -6.26
CA ALA A 21 -6.27 7.28 -7.61
C ALA A 21 -7.36 7.83 -8.57
N GLY A 22 -8.28 8.67 -8.09
CA GLY A 22 -9.30 9.31 -8.91
C GLY A 22 -10.53 8.45 -9.23
N PHE A 23 -10.79 7.39 -8.45
CA PHE A 23 -11.93 6.50 -8.66
C PHE A 23 -13.23 6.93 -7.94
N GLU A 24 -13.28 8.13 -7.34
CA GLU A 24 -14.44 8.63 -6.59
C GLU A 24 -15.62 9.12 -7.45
N ASP A 25 -15.40 9.46 -8.74
CA ASP A 25 -16.32 10.36 -9.46
C ASP A 25 -16.80 9.85 -10.84
N SER A 26 -17.03 8.54 -10.98
CA SER A 26 -17.63 8.02 -12.21
C SER A 26 -18.60 6.87 -11.97
N ASP A 27 -19.66 6.82 -12.77
CA ASP A 27 -20.69 5.75 -12.91
C ASP A 27 -20.10 4.37 -13.31
N ASN A 28 -18.85 4.09 -12.94
CA ASN A 28 -18.15 2.86 -13.22
C ASN A 28 -18.59 1.76 -12.24
N LYS A 29 -18.53 0.51 -12.72
CA LYS A 29 -18.78 -0.74 -11.97
C LYS A 29 -18.09 -0.80 -10.60
N ILE A 30 -16.98 -0.07 -10.46
CA ILE A 30 -16.25 0.16 -9.20
C ILE A 30 -17.20 0.75 -8.15
N THR A 31 -17.92 1.82 -8.44
CA THR A 31 -18.90 2.47 -7.55
C THR A 31 -19.97 1.49 -7.04
N ILE A 32 -20.49 0.59 -7.89
CA ILE A 32 -21.51 -0.38 -7.48
C ILE A 32 -20.94 -1.45 -6.51
N LEU A 33 -19.70 -1.90 -6.73
CA LEU A 33 -18.99 -2.78 -5.79
C LEU A 33 -18.56 -2.05 -4.50
N LEU A 34 -18.24 -0.77 -4.60
CA LEU A 34 -17.82 0.08 -3.48
C LEU A 34 -19.01 0.50 -2.59
N PHE A 35 -20.24 0.61 -3.10
CA PHE A 35 -21.40 1.11 -2.33
C PHE A 35 -22.01 0.08 -1.36
N THR A 36 -21.73 -1.21 -1.51
CA THR A 36 -22.31 -2.27 -0.65
C THR A 36 -21.54 -2.53 0.64
N LYS A 37 -20.32 -1.98 0.79
CA LYS A 37 -19.56 -1.97 2.05
C LYS A 37 -19.26 -0.53 2.44
N VAL A 38 -19.71 -0.18 3.65
CA VAL A 38 -19.36 1.04 4.41
C VAL A 38 -18.02 1.62 3.96
N THR A 39 -18.08 2.82 3.40
CA THR A 39 -16.97 3.67 2.98
C THR A 39 -15.91 3.80 4.08
N ALA A 40 -14.87 2.97 4.02
CA ALA A 40 -13.62 3.18 4.73
C ALA A 40 -12.46 2.52 3.96
N ASN A 41 -11.68 3.36 3.27
CA ASN A 41 -10.33 3.10 2.78
C ASN A 41 -10.14 1.87 1.87
N ILE A 42 -10.83 1.85 0.74
CA ILE A 42 -10.52 0.88 -0.32
C ILE A 42 -9.22 1.31 -0.99
N THR A 43 -8.30 0.36 -1.13
CA THR A 43 -6.99 0.59 -1.73
C THR A 43 -6.89 -0.14 -3.05
N VAL A 44 -6.20 0.49 -4.00
CA VAL A 44 -5.96 -0.03 -5.35
C VAL A 44 -4.47 -0.25 -5.56
N ASN A 45 -4.11 -1.16 -6.46
CA ASN A 45 -2.73 -1.46 -6.80
C ASN A 45 -2.48 -1.27 -8.31
N TYR A 46 -1.69 -0.25 -8.66
CA TYR A 46 -1.45 0.08 -10.07
C TYR A 46 -0.66 -1.00 -10.82
N GLY A 47 0.27 -1.69 -10.17
CA GLY A 47 0.97 -2.82 -10.79
C GLY A 47 0.03 -3.97 -11.12
N GLY A 48 -0.81 -4.35 -10.15
CA GLY A 48 -1.86 -5.35 -10.34
C GLY A 48 -2.80 -4.98 -11.48
N MET A 49 -3.28 -3.74 -11.50
CA MET A 49 -4.12 -3.22 -12.60
C MET A 49 -3.39 -3.26 -13.95
N MET A 50 -2.10 -2.90 -13.99
CA MET A 50 -1.31 -2.96 -15.22
C MET A 50 -1.18 -4.40 -15.73
N LEU A 51 -0.91 -5.37 -14.85
CA LEU A 51 -0.89 -6.79 -15.23
C LEU A 51 -2.25 -7.26 -15.75
N ARG A 52 -3.35 -6.91 -15.08
CA ARG A 52 -4.70 -7.22 -15.58
C ARG A 52 -4.93 -6.67 -16.98
N SER A 53 -4.48 -5.45 -17.21
CA SER A 53 -4.63 -4.75 -18.48
C SER A 53 -3.81 -5.38 -19.60
N LEU A 54 -2.57 -5.81 -19.31
CA LEU A 54 -1.68 -6.45 -20.29
C LEU A 54 -2.17 -7.85 -20.68
N PHE A 55 -2.73 -8.60 -19.73
CA PHE A 55 -3.18 -9.98 -19.93
C PHE A 55 -4.70 -10.11 -20.03
N GLU A 56 -5.42 -9.03 -20.40
CA GLU A 56 -6.89 -9.03 -20.45
C GLU A 56 -7.49 -10.03 -21.44
N HIS A 57 -6.72 -10.37 -22.49
CA HIS A 57 -7.11 -11.34 -23.52
C HIS A 57 -6.55 -12.74 -23.29
N TYR A 58 -5.72 -12.95 -22.26
CA TYR A 58 -5.15 -14.25 -21.96
C TYR A 58 -6.23 -15.21 -21.45
N GLN A 59 -6.28 -16.44 -21.99
CA GLN A 59 -7.36 -17.40 -21.74
C GLN A 59 -7.49 -17.78 -20.26
N HIS A 60 -6.38 -17.81 -19.52
CA HIS A 60 -6.35 -18.17 -18.10
C HIS A 60 -6.44 -16.96 -17.16
N CYS A 61 -6.75 -15.76 -17.67
CA CYS A 61 -6.90 -14.58 -16.83
C CYS A 61 -8.16 -14.68 -15.95
N GLU A 62 -7.97 -14.83 -14.64
CA GLU A 62 -9.05 -14.94 -13.66
C GLU A 62 -9.20 -13.63 -12.88
N MET A 63 -10.29 -12.89 -13.06
CA MET A 63 -10.54 -11.62 -12.37
C MET A 63 -10.82 -11.74 -10.87
N GLY A 64 -10.95 -12.96 -10.37
CA GLY A 64 -11.27 -13.30 -8.98
C GLY A 64 -12.76 -13.21 -8.65
N ALA A 65 -13.13 -13.74 -7.49
CA ALA A 65 -14.49 -13.65 -6.99
C ALA A 65 -14.90 -12.19 -6.73
N GLU A 66 -16.16 -11.88 -7.05
CA GLU A 66 -16.76 -10.57 -6.82
C GLU A 66 -16.62 -10.16 -5.34
N GLY A 67 -16.05 -8.99 -5.09
CA GLY A 67 -15.82 -8.47 -3.73
C GLY A 67 -14.59 -9.03 -3.00
N SER A 68 -13.77 -9.87 -3.65
CA SER A 68 -12.46 -10.25 -3.11
C SER A 68 -11.49 -9.05 -3.05
N GLU A 69 -10.52 -9.09 -2.14
CA GLU A 69 -9.54 -8.00 -1.96
C GLU A 69 -8.79 -7.69 -3.25
N THR A 70 -8.30 -8.71 -3.95
CA THR A 70 -7.61 -8.55 -5.24
C THR A 70 -8.51 -8.00 -6.33
N ALA A 71 -9.76 -8.48 -6.43
CA ALA A 71 -10.71 -7.99 -7.42
C ALA A 71 -11.00 -6.50 -7.18
N LEU A 72 -11.22 -6.09 -5.93
CA LEU A 72 -11.42 -4.68 -5.58
C LEU A 72 -10.17 -3.83 -5.85
N ALA A 73 -8.99 -4.32 -5.46
CA ALA A 73 -7.73 -3.60 -5.63
C ALA A 73 -7.31 -3.43 -7.10
N THR A 74 -7.84 -4.28 -8.00
CA THR A 74 -7.53 -4.24 -9.44
C THR A 74 -8.73 -3.87 -10.32
N ALA A 75 -9.89 -3.53 -9.73
CA ALA A 75 -11.15 -3.32 -10.45
C ALA A 75 -11.10 -2.18 -11.49
N GLY A 76 -10.23 -1.19 -11.30
CA GLY A 76 -10.11 -0.02 -12.17
C GLY A 76 -9.12 -0.13 -13.31
N TYR A 77 -8.68 -1.34 -13.65
CA TYR A 77 -7.76 -1.55 -14.78
C TYR A 77 -8.34 -1.01 -16.09
N ILE A 78 -7.47 -0.62 -17.01
CA ILE A 78 -7.85 -0.01 -18.30
C ILE A 78 -7.37 -0.90 -19.44
N SER A 79 -8.18 -1.08 -20.48
CA SER A 79 -7.74 -1.88 -21.64
C SER A 79 -6.57 -1.19 -22.36
N ILE A 80 -5.53 -1.97 -22.65
CA ILE A 80 -4.33 -1.49 -23.35
C ILE A 80 -4.52 -1.71 -24.85
N PRO A 81 -4.03 -0.82 -25.74
CA PRO A 81 -4.18 -1.03 -27.17
C PRO A 81 -3.61 -2.38 -27.60
N GLY A 82 -4.40 -3.17 -28.32
CA GLY A 82 -4.06 -4.55 -28.68
C GLY A 82 -2.76 -4.74 -29.48
N HIS A 83 -2.23 -3.67 -30.09
CA HIS A 83 -0.94 -3.67 -30.79
C HIS A 83 0.27 -3.42 -29.87
N THR A 84 0.04 -3.24 -28.58
CA THR A 84 1.11 -3.07 -27.58
C THR A 84 1.86 -4.39 -27.43
N PRO A 85 3.20 -4.40 -27.58
CA PRO A 85 3.99 -5.61 -27.40
C PRO A 85 4.21 -5.92 -25.92
N ILE A 86 3.99 -7.17 -25.54
CA ILE A 86 4.41 -7.76 -24.27
C ILE A 86 5.71 -8.51 -24.51
N ILE A 87 6.71 -8.28 -23.66
CA ILE A 87 8.01 -8.95 -23.75
C ILE A 87 8.31 -9.56 -22.39
N LEU A 88 8.49 -10.88 -22.35
CA LEU A 88 9.04 -11.58 -21.18
C LEU A 88 10.54 -11.74 -21.39
N SER A 89 11.34 -11.31 -20.41
CA SER A 89 12.79 -11.41 -20.47
C SER A 89 13.38 -11.83 -19.14
N GLU A 90 14.45 -12.60 -19.19
CA GLU A 90 15.30 -12.88 -18.03
C GLU A 90 16.07 -11.63 -17.59
N VAL A 91 16.57 -11.63 -16.35
CA VAL A 91 17.36 -10.52 -15.75
C VAL A 91 18.64 -10.23 -16.54
N ASN A 92 19.15 -11.21 -17.29
CA ASN A 92 20.31 -11.07 -18.18
C ASN A 92 19.99 -10.40 -19.53
N GLY A 93 18.73 -10.00 -19.77
CA GLY A 93 18.25 -9.38 -21.00
C GLY A 93 17.84 -10.35 -22.11
N ARG A 94 17.91 -11.67 -21.88
CA ARG A 94 17.44 -12.67 -22.84
C ARG A 94 15.91 -12.63 -22.94
N THR A 95 15.40 -12.37 -24.14
CA THR A 95 13.95 -12.49 -24.41
C THR A 95 13.52 -13.96 -24.40
N VAL A 96 12.49 -14.25 -23.62
CA VAL A 96 11.84 -15.56 -23.51
C VAL A 96 10.65 -15.62 -24.46
N LEU A 97 9.77 -14.61 -24.39
CA LEU A 97 8.54 -14.55 -25.18
C LEU A 97 8.27 -13.12 -25.62
N ARG A 98 7.71 -12.96 -26.83
CA ARG A 98 7.21 -11.68 -27.33
C ARG A 98 5.91 -11.92 -28.08
N LEU A 99 4.87 -11.19 -27.70
CA LEU A 99 3.55 -11.22 -28.33
C LEU A 99 2.90 -9.83 -28.31
N LEU A 100 1.78 -9.66 -28.99
CA LEU A 100 0.93 -8.47 -28.83
C LEU A 100 -0.18 -8.78 -27.83
N VAL A 101 -0.66 -7.76 -27.11
CA VAL A 101 -1.79 -7.89 -26.17
C VAL A 101 -2.99 -8.61 -26.80
N ARG A 102 -3.36 -8.26 -28.04
CA ARG A 102 -4.51 -8.88 -28.73
C ARG A 102 -4.31 -10.36 -29.09
N ASP A 103 -3.06 -10.80 -29.20
CA ASP A 103 -2.72 -12.15 -29.64
C ASP A 103 -2.69 -13.13 -28.45
N ALA A 104 -2.75 -12.63 -27.20
CA ALA A 104 -2.72 -13.46 -25.98
C ALA A 104 -3.90 -14.46 -25.86
N ALA A 105 -4.97 -14.25 -26.62
CA ALA A 105 -6.13 -15.16 -26.67
C ALA A 105 -5.91 -16.38 -27.59
N ASN A 106 -4.92 -16.33 -28.47
CA ASN A 106 -4.66 -17.40 -29.43
C ASN A 106 -4.05 -18.62 -28.72
N ASP A 107 -4.38 -19.82 -29.17
CA ASP A 107 -3.99 -21.06 -28.50
C ASP A 107 -2.46 -21.22 -28.37
N VAL A 108 -1.69 -20.80 -29.37
CA VAL A 108 -0.22 -20.91 -29.36
C VAL A 108 0.39 -19.96 -28.34
N GLU A 109 0.03 -18.68 -28.39
CA GLU A 109 0.50 -17.65 -27.47
C GLU A 109 0.04 -17.94 -26.03
N SER A 110 -1.20 -18.40 -25.84
CA SER A 110 -1.75 -18.79 -24.54
C SER A 110 -0.96 -19.95 -23.92
N ALA A 111 -0.64 -21.00 -24.70
CA ALA A 111 0.18 -22.12 -24.23
C ALA A 111 1.63 -21.70 -23.88
N CYS A 112 2.18 -20.73 -24.62
CA CYS A 112 3.48 -20.14 -24.28
C CYS A 112 3.42 -19.33 -22.98
N LEU A 113 2.35 -18.54 -22.77
CA LEU A 113 2.15 -17.77 -21.55
C LEU A 113 2.00 -18.68 -20.33
N GLU A 114 1.18 -19.72 -20.40
CA GLU A 114 0.99 -20.70 -19.31
C GLU A 114 2.33 -21.30 -18.85
N LYS A 115 3.23 -21.56 -19.82
CA LYS A 115 4.53 -22.15 -19.55
C LYS A 115 5.57 -21.14 -19.05
N ASP A 116 5.62 -19.96 -19.65
CA ASP A 116 6.77 -19.03 -19.53
C ASP A 116 6.47 -17.80 -18.63
N LEU A 117 5.23 -17.65 -18.12
CA LEU A 117 4.89 -16.57 -17.19
C LEU A 117 5.64 -16.71 -15.85
N PRO A 118 6.21 -15.61 -15.32
CA PRO A 118 6.78 -15.60 -13.98
C PRO A 118 5.71 -15.80 -12.89
N GLU A 119 6.07 -16.49 -11.81
CA GLU A 119 5.15 -16.81 -10.70
C GLU A 119 4.44 -15.59 -10.11
N TRP A 120 5.13 -14.44 -10.01
CA TRP A 120 4.54 -13.21 -9.49
C TRP A 120 3.48 -12.62 -10.43
N VAL A 121 3.58 -12.87 -11.74
CA VAL A 121 2.53 -12.52 -12.72
C VAL A 121 1.40 -13.56 -12.66
N THR A 122 1.74 -14.85 -12.69
CA THR A 122 0.78 -15.98 -12.61
C THR A 122 -0.12 -15.85 -11.39
N SER A 123 0.45 -15.55 -10.22
CA SER A 123 -0.30 -15.33 -8.98
C SER A 123 -1.38 -14.25 -9.13
N VAL A 124 -1.09 -13.15 -9.82
CA VAL A 124 -2.06 -12.06 -10.00
C VAL A 124 -3.04 -12.36 -11.11
N VAL A 125 -2.55 -12.79 -12.28
CA VAL A 125 -3.32 -12.92 -13.51
C VAL A 125 -4.20 -14.17 -13.47
N GLU A 126 -3.66 -15.31 -13.09
CA GLU A 126 -4.36 -16.60 -13.14
C GLU A 126 -5.02 -16.96 -11.81
N ARG A 127 -4.46 -16.55 -10.67
CA ARG A 127 -4.98 -16.92 -9.34
C ARG A 127 -5.69 -15.80 -8.61
N SER A 128 -5.72 -14.59 -9.18
CA SER A 128 -6.28 -13.40 -8.54
C SER A 128 -5.73 -13.16 -7.12
N MET A 129 -4.42 -13.34 -6.93
CA MET A 129 -3.72 -13.15 -5.66
C MET A 129 -2.67 -12.06 -5.79
N LEU A 130 -2.92 -10.90 -5.17
CA LEU A 130 -1.89 -9.88 -4.97
C LEU A 130 -0.94 -10.26 -3.83
N PRO A 131 0.34 -9.86 -3.90
CA PRO A 131 1.24 -10.04 -2.78
C PRO A 131 0.79 -9.23 -1.58
N LYS A 132 1.09 -9.76 -0.39
CA LYS A 132 0.77 -9.08 0.88
C LYS A 132 1.65 -7.84 1.08
N PHE A 133 1.09 -6.84 1.75
CA PHE A 133 1.81 -5.63 2.13
C PHE A 133 3.12 -5.93 2.86
N THR A 134 4.22 -5.39 2.36
CA THR A 134 5.48 -5.35 3.10
C THR A 134 5.35 -4.33 4.23
N LYS A 135 5.52 -4.78 5.48
CA LYS A 135 5.54 -3.86 6.62
C LYS A 135 6.87 -3.11 6.66
N MET A 136 6.79 -1.81 6.86
CA MET A 136 7.94 -0.94 7.10
C MET A 136 8.22 -0.83 8.60
N PRO A 137 9.44 -1.16 9.05
CA PRO A 137 9.85 -0.93 10.42
C PRO A 137 10.12 0.55 10.69
N PHE A 138 9.78 1.00 11.90
CA PHE A 138 10.09 2.34 12.39
C PHE A 138 10.26 2.31 13.91
N TYR A 139 10.87 3.35 14.46
CA TYR A 139 11.04 3.51 15.90
C TYR A 139 10.25 4.70 16.42
N LEU A 140 9.69 4.55 17.62
CA LEU A 140 9.07 5.62 18.39
C LEU A 140 9.93 5.99 19.58
N LEU A 141 10.16 7.29 19.75
CA LEU A 141 10.90 7.87 20.87
C LEU A 141 10.15 9.12 21.40
N PRO A 142 10.28 9.47 22.69
CA PRO A 142 9.83 10.76 23.17
C PRO A 142 10.68 11.89 22.57
N HIS A 143 10.05 13.01 22.26
CA HIS A 143 10.74 14.20 21.78
C HIS A 143 11.73 14.74 22.83
N VAL A 144 12.86 15.29 22.37
CA VAL A 144 13.97 15.76 23.23
C VAL A 144 13.52 16.77 24.28
N SER A 145 12.50 17.59 23.97
CA SER A 145 11.92 18.57 24.90
C SER A 145 11.27 17.96 26.15
N LEU A 146 10.97 16.66 26.16
CA LEU A 146 10.38 15.98 27.31
C LEU A 146 11.41 15.59 28.38
N ASN A 147 12.72 15.68 28.08
CA ASN A 147 13.82 15.42 29.04
C ASN A 147 13.72 14.05 29.76
N VAL A 148 13.26 13.01 29.07
CA VAL A 148 13.17 11.64 29.61
C VAL A 148 14.57 11.04 29.75
N LYS A 149 14.99 10.70 30.98
CA LYS A 149 16.39 10.31 31.30
C LYS A 149 16.84 8.94 30.77
N ALA A 150 15.96 8.15 30.17
CA ALA A 150 16.29 6.92 29.44
C ALA A 150 15.09 6.50 28.56
N PRO A 151 14.93 7.08 27.36
CA PRO A 151 13.78 6.79 26.53
C PRO A 151 13.80 5.34 26.04
N LYS A 152 12.72 4.59 26.28
CA LYS A 152 12.55 3.26 25.70
C LYS A 152 12.36 3.42 24.19
N LYS A 153 13.34 2.94 23.42
CA LYS A 153 13.28 2.92 21.96
C LYS A 153 12.42 1.72 21.54
N GLU A 154 11.18 1.97 21.16
CA GLU A 154 10.25 0.93 20.71
C GLU A 154 10.33 0.77 19.21
N ARG A 155 10.57 -0.48 18.72
CA ARG A 155 10.55 -0.81 17.30
C ARG A 155 9.17 -1.33 16.93
N LEU A 156 8.47 -0.61 16.05
CA LEU A 156 7.18 -1.00 15.51
C LEU A 156 7.31 -1.33 14.03
N SER A 157 6.26 -1.93 13.47
CA SER A 157 6.18 -2.23 12.04
C SER A 157 4.73 -2.12 11.57
N ALA A 158 4.51 -1.34 10.52
CA ALA A 158 3.19 -1.10 9.94
C ALA A 158 3.26 -1.06 8.42
N THR A 159 2.12 -0.97 7.74
CA THR A 159 2.11 -0.72 6.29
C THR A 159 2.69 0.66 5.99
N GLU A 160 3.34 0.82 4.84
CA GLU A 160 3.89 2.12 4.43
C GLU A 160 2.80 3.20 4.21
N MET A 161 1.56 2.76 3.97
CA MET A 161 0.36 3.59 3.86
C MET A 161 -0.26 4.00 5.21
N LEU A 162 0.31 3.57 6.34
CA LEU A 162 -0.20 3.98 7.64
C LEU A 162 -0.06 5.51 7.77
N GLN A 163 -1.18 6.19 8.03
CA GLN A 163 -1.18 7.62 8.25
C GLN A 163 -0.49 7.98 9.58
N VAL A 164 0.18 9.13 9.61
CA VAL A 164 0.81 9.69 10.81
C VAL A 164 -0.22 9.82 11.93
N ARG A 165 -1.46 10.24 11.63
CA ARG A 165 -2.60 10.29 12.57
C ARG A 165 -2.80 8.97 13.33
N LYS A 166 -2.71 7.82 12.65
CA LYS A 166 -2.86 6.50 13.27
C LYS A 166 -1.71 6.18 14.23
N VAL A 167 -0.51 6.67 13.93
CA VAL A 167 0.63 6.57 14.87
C VAL A 167 0.41 7.45 16.09
N MET A 168 -0.18 8.65 15.93
CA MET A 168 -0.53 9.54 17.04
C MET A 168 -1.56 8.88 17.97
N GLU A 169 -2.63 8.31 17.40
CA GLU A 169 -3.64 7.56 18.13
C GLU A 169 -2.99 6.43 18.95
N HIS A 170 -2.09 5.65 18.33
CA HIS A 170 -1.37 4.58 19.01
C HIS A 170 -0.53 5.08 20.20
N VAL A 171 0.23 6.17 20.02
CA VAL A 171 1.02 6.78 21.11
C VAL A 171 0.12 7.25 22.24
N TYR A 172 -1.00 7.89 21.92
CA TYR A 172 -1.92 8.43 22.93
C TYR A 172 -2.54 7.33 23.78
N GLU A 173 -3.03 6.28 23.14
CA GLU A 173 -3.67 5.14 23.83
C GLU A 173 -2.67 4.30 24.61
N LYS A 174 -1.55 3.92 23.99
CA LYS A 174 -0.66 2.87 24.52
C LYS A 174 0.50 3.41 25.32
N ILE A 175 0.97 4.62 25.03
CA ILE A 175 2.16 5.17 25.67
C ILE A 175 1.77 6.20 26.73
N LEU A 176 0.87 7.13 26.41
CA LEU A 176 0.48 8.20 27.33
C LEU A 176 -0.61 7.79 28.32
N ASN A 177 -1.61 7.02 27.86
CA ASN A 177 -2.71 6.53 28.69
C ASN A 177 -2.50 5.10 29.21
N ASN A 178 -1.25 4.63 29.32
CA ASN A 178 -0.99 3.28 29.82
C ASN A 178 -1.47 3.16 31.30
N PRO A 179 -2.48 2.32 31.60
CA PRO A 179 -3.01 2.18 32.97
C PRO A 179 -1.98 1.65 33.97
N GLU A 180 -0.85 1.09 33.51
CA GLU A 180 0.24 0.63 34.38
C GLU A 180 0.98 1.77 35.11
N MET A 181 0.83 3.04 34.70
CA MET A 181 1.37 4.20 35.43
C MET A 181 0.36 4.87 36.38
N THR A 182 -0.92 4.50 36.34
CA THR A 182 -1.97 5.08 37.18
C THR A 182 -2.63 3.99 38.02
N MET A 183 -1.96 3.59 39.11
CA MET A 183 -2.62 2.87 40.20
C MET A 183 -3.61 3.82 40.89
N ASN A 184 -4.85 3.95 40.38
CA ASN A 184 -6.06 4.08 41.22
C ASN A 184 -7.40 4.42 40.54
N GLU A 185 -7.56 4.49 39.22
CA GLU A 185 -8.89 4.83 38.68
C GLU A 185 -9.39 3.83 37.63
N MET A 186 -10.70 3.57 37.72
CA MET A 186 -11.45 2.59 36.93
C MET A 186 -11.13 2.70 35.43
N PRO A 187 -11.23 1.60 34.65
CA PRO A 187 -10.98 1.64 33.21
C PRO A 187 -12.06 2.47 32.52
N ILE A 188 -11.83 3.78 32.44
CA ILE A 188 -12.57 4.66 31.54
C ILE A 188 -12.16 4.22 30.15
N SER A 189 -13.13 3.80 29.32
CA SER A 189 -12.90 3.62 27.90
C SER A 189 -12.31 4.92 27.36
N VAL A 190 -11.02 4.91 27.03
CA VAL A 190 -10.33 6.09 26.50
C VAL A 190 -11.00 6.42 25.17
N GLN A 191 -11.89 7.41 25.17
CA GLN A 191 -12.42 7.94 23.92
C GLN A 191 -11.25 8.62 23.22
N ILE A 192 -10.78 8.05 22.12
CA ILE A 192 -9.77 8.67 21.27
C ILE A 192 -10.34 10.03 20.83
N PRO A 193 -9.66 11.14 21.15
CA PRO A 193 -10.10 12.45 20.69
C PRO A 193 -10.15 12.44 19.16
N THR A 194 -11.27 12.88 18.59
CA THR A 194 -11.44 12.97 17.13
C THR A 194 -10.38 13.87 16.49
N ASN A 195 -9.86 14.84 17.26
CA ASN A 195 -8.77 15.74 16.88
C ASN A 195 -7.50 15.42 17.68
N ILE A 196 -6.88 14.27 17.41
CA ILE A 196 -5.66 13.84 18.10
C ILE A 196 -4.49 14.83 17.93
N GLU A 197 -4.47 15.55 16.82
CA GLU A 197 -3.53 16.63 16.48
C GLU A 197 -3.58 17.83 17.44
N GLN A 198 -4.67 17.98 18.20
CA GLN A 198 -4.77 18.99 19.25
C GLN A 198 -4.18 18.51 20.58
N LYS A 199 -3.91 17.21 20.73
CA LYS A 199 -3.39 16.60 21.95
C LYS A 199 -1.92 16.22 21.86
N MET A 200 -1.40 16.02 20.66
CA MET A 200 0.00 15.68 20.46
C MET A 200 0.49 16.03 19.06
N GLU A 201 1.81 15.95 18.93
CA GLU A 201 2.55 16.17 17.70
C GLU A 201 3.53 15.02 17.48
N LEU A 202 3.78 14.69 16.21
CA LEU A 202 4.83 13.77 15.78
C LEU A 202 5.88 14.55 14.99
N TYR A 203 7.14 14.17 15.16
CA TYR A 203 8.29 14.78 14.53
C TYR A 203 9.18 13.72 13.88
N CYS A 204 9.83 14.09 12.78
CA CYS A 204 10.93 13.35 12.17
C CYS A 204 12.00 14.36 11.73
N ASN A 205 13.28 14.14 12.06
CA ASN A 205 14.37 15.08 11.78
C ASN A 205 14.03 16.54 12.20
N GLU A 206 13.51 16.74 13.42
CA GLU A 206 13.06 18.05 13.95
C GLU A 206 11.91 18.72 13.18
N GLN A 207 11.38 18.09 12.13
CA GLN A 207 10.23 18.59 11.38
C GLN A 207 8.93 17.99 11.93
N LYS A 208 7.97 18.87 12.25
CA LYS A 208 6.60 18.45 12.60
C LYS A 208 5.93 17.79 11.40
N LEU A 209 5.37 16.61 11.61
CA LEU A 209 4.68 15.85 10.58
C LEU A 209 3.21 16.27 10.47
N ASP A 210 2.70 16.27 9.24
CA ASP A 210 1.28 16.42 8.96
C ASP A 210 0.55 15.10 9.31
N PRO A 211 -0.53 15.12 10.12
CA PRO A 211 -1.30 13.93 10.44
C PRO A 211 -1.82 13.14 9.22
N ASP A 212 -2.07 13.81 8.11
CA ASP A 212 -2.66 13.21 6.91
C ASP A 212 -1.60 12.58 5.98
N MET A 213 -0.30 12.81 6.23
CA MET A 213 0.78 12.10 5.55
C MET A 213 0.83 10.62 5.93
N ASP A 214 1.28 9.77 5.01
CA ASP A 214 1.61 8.37 5.28
C ASP A 214 3.10 8.15 5.61
N LEU A 215 3.43 7.01 6.21
CA LEU A 215 4.80 6.69 6.61
C LEU A 215 5.77 6.64 5.41
N ARG A 216 5.31 6.22 4.24
CA ARG A 216 6.09 6.22 2.99
C ARG A 216 6.56 7.62 2.64
N SER A 217 5.65 8.58 2.66
CA SER A 217 5.88 9.99 2.36
C SER A 217 6.80 10.61 3.39
N VAL A 218 6.63 10.30 4.67
CA VAL A 218 7.56 10.73 5.73
C VAL A 218 8.97 10.20 5.47
N LYS A 219 9.11 8.91 5.14
CA LYS A 219 10.41 8.30 4.85
C LYS A 219 11.08 8.95 3.63
N HIS A 220 10.32 9.19 2.56
CA HIS A 220 10.83 9.74 1.31
C HIS A 220 11.18 11.24 1.42
N PHE A 221 10.29 12.07 1.98
CA PHE A 221 10.44 13.53 1.96
C PHE A 221 11.12 14.11 3.20
N VAL A 222 11.00 13.47 4.36
CA VAL A 222 11.49 14.01 5.64
C VAL A 222 12.72 13.26 6.16
N TRP A 223 12.66 11.92 6.23
CA TRP A 223 13.75 11.11 6.80
C TRP A 223 15.03 11.17 5.96
N LYS A 224 14.93 10.93 4.64
CA LYS A 224 16.01 11.06 3.64
C LYS A 224 17.34 10.35 3.98
N GLN A 225 17.32 9.43 4.96
CA GLN A 225 18.48 8.67 5.42
C GLN A 225 18.24 7.17 5.20
N GLY A 226 19.32 6.40 5.16
CA GLY A 226 19.25 4.94 5.15
C GLY A 226 18.75 4.39 6.49
N GLY A 227 18.09 3.23 6.45
CA GLY A 227 17.63 2.52 7.66
C GLY A 227 16.17 2.78 8.04
N ASP A 228 15.84 2.39 9.27
CA ASP A 228 14.50 2.45 9.83
C ASP A 228 14.12 3.88 10.20
N LEU A 229 12.86 4.26 9.91
CA LEU A 229 12.33 5.59 10.20
C LEU A 229 12.35 5.87 11.71
N LEU A 230 12.80 7.06 12.13
CA LEU A 230 12.75 7.52 13.51
C LEU A 230 11.65 8.57 13.67
N LEU A 231 10.70 8.29 14.56
CA LEU A 231 9.59 9.17 14.90
C LEU A 231 9.66 9.61 16.37
N TYR A 232 9.40 10.88 16.61
CA TYR A 232 9.46 11.49 17.94
C TYR A 232 8.08 12.05 18.32
N TYR A 233 7.50 11.56 19.40
CA TYR A 233 6.19 12.05 19.88
C TYR A 233 6.34 13.14 20.94
N LYS A 234 5.43 14.11 20.93
CA LYS A 234 5.37 15.21 21.89
C LYS A 234 3.91 15.51 22.25
N PRO A 235 3.46 15.23 23.48
CA PRO A 235 2.13 15.68 23.93
C PRO A 235 2.08 17.20 24.02
N LEU A 236 0.94 17.77 23.63
CA LEU A 236 0.61 19.17 23.82
C LEU A 236 0.02 19.36 25.23
N LYS A 237 0.45 20.43 25.91
CA LYS A 237 -0.08 20.81 27.24
C LYS A 237 -1.34 21.64 27.09
#